data_AF-A0A968M2N1-F1
#
_entry.id   AF-A0A968M2N1-F1
#
_cell.length_a   1.000
_cell.length_b   1.000
_cell.length_c   1.000
_cell.angle_alpha   90.00
_cell.angle_beta   90.00
_cell.angle_gamma   90.00
#
_symmetry.space_group_name_H-M   'P 1'
#
loop_
_entity.id
_entity.type
_entity.pdbx_description
1 polymer ?
#
loop_
_entity_poly.entity_id
_entity_poly.type
_entity_poly.pdbx_seq_one_letter_code
_entity_poly.pdbx_strand_id
1 'polypeptide(L)'
;MPLFFSLYTIGLTWNDLRLAQPSLRLSHGDGGKATVFGKGSKTRMVIIPNWLWAQVKEFEKYHRVNQYVFISRHHNRMERSVVHRMIKRACKRAGIDPRASAHWLRHSHASHSLEAGCNLRLLQQSLGHASVTTTERYLHISPDAGSSQFIDF
;
A
#
# COMPACT_ATOMS: atom_id res chain seq x y z
N MET A 1 10.95 11.05 -2.08
CA MET A 1 11.19 9.59 -2.05
C MET A 1 10.11 8.75 -1.33
N PRO A 2 8.96 9.24 -0.80
CA PRO A 2 8.07 8.38 0.00
C PRO A 2 7.19 7.41 -0.83
N LEU A 3 6.83 7.78 -2.07
CA LEU A 3 5.86 7.02 -2.88
C LEU A 3 6.24 5.57 -3.20
N PHE A 4 7.54 5.31 -3.40
CA PHE A 4 8.02 3.98 -3.81
C PHE A 4 7.85 2.96 -2.68
N PHE A 5 8.22 3.37 -1.46
CA PHE A 5 8.02 2.57 -0.25
C PHE A 5 6.54 2.32 0.01
N SER A 6 5.68 3.33 -0.17
CA SER A 6 4.25 3.16 0.05
C SER A 6 3.62 2.07 -0.84
N LEU A 7 3.99 1.99 -2.13
CA LEU A 7 3.40 1.01 -3.05
C LEU A 7 3.81 -0.43 -2.73
N TYR A 8 5.09 -0.61 -2.39
CA TYR A 8 5.63 -1.91 -2.02
C TYR A 8 5.13 -2.32 -0.63
N THR A 9 5.38 -1.53 0.42
CA THR A 9 5.12 -1.89 1.82
C THR A 9 3.67 -2.21 2.14
N ILE A 10 2.69 -1.55 1.50
CA ILE A 10 1.26 -1.80 1.78
C ILE A 10 0.55 -2.49 0.60
N GLY A 11 1.32 -2.99 -0.38
CA GLY A 11 0.83 -3.78 -1.50
C GLY A 11 -0.21 -3.08 -2.38
N LEU A 12 -0.08 -1.77 -2.63
CA LEU A 12 -1.06 -1.02 -3.42
C LEU A 12 -1.02 -1.36 -4.93
N THR A 13 -2.17 -1.21 -5.55
CA THR A 13 -2.38 -1.22 -7.00
C THR A 13 -2.45 0.21 -7.57
N TRP A 14 -2.37 0.33 -8.89
CA TRP A 14 -2.56 1.61 -9.60
C TRP A 14 -3.90 2.30 -9.32
N ASN A 15 -4.93 1.54 -8.98
CA ASN A 15 -6.24 2.12 -8.69
C ASN A 15 -6.25 2.81 -7.32
N ASP A 16 -5.39 2.35 -6.42
CA ASP A 16 -5.28 2.86 -5.06
C ASP A 16 -4.50 4.19 -5.01
N LEU A 17 -3.89 4.61 -6.13
CA LEU A 17 -3.31 5.96 -6.26
C LEU A 17 -4.37 7.08 -6.14
N ARG A 18 -5.65 6.72 -6.15
CA ARG A 18 -6.78 7.62 -5.87
C ARG A 18 -7.03 7.81 -4.37
N LEU A 19 -6.22 7.20 -3.50
CA LEU A 19 -6.39 7.27 -2.05
C LEU A 19 -6.51 8.72 -1.60
N ALA A 20 -7.62 9.01 -0.93
CA ALA A 20 -7.92 10.33 -0.42
C ALA A 20 -7.49 10.45 1.05
N GLN A 21 -7.06 11.63 1.47
CA GLN A 21 -6.65 11.91 2.85
C GLN A 21 -7.75 11.57 3.87
N PRO A 22 -9.06 11.84 3.60
CA PRO A 22 -10.13 11.42 4.50
C PRO A 22 -10.26 9.91 4.70
N SER A 23 -9.60 9.09 3.86
CA SER A 23 -9.56 7.63 4.02
C SER A 23 -8.43 7.16 4.95
N LEU A 24 -7.53 8.05 5.37
CA LEU A 24 -6.49 7.77 6.36
C LEU A 24 -7.02 7.99 7.79
N ARG A 25 -6.67 7.07 8.68
CA ARG A 25 -6.98 7.15 10.12
C ARG A 25 -5.79 6.63 10.92
N LEU A 26 -5.63 7.11 12.14
CA LEU A 26 -4.78 6.45 13.13
C LEU A 26 -5.36 5.05 13.42
N SER A 27 -4.50 4.05 13.54
CA SER A 27 -4.86 2.74 14.10
C SER A 27 -4.64 2.75 15.62
N HIS A 28 -5.04 1.70 16.33
CA HIS A 28 -4.66 1.53 17.74
C HIS A 28 -3.14 1.35 17.82
N GLY A 29 -2.44 2.27 18.48
CA GLY A 29 -0.97 2.38 18.50
C GLY A 29 -0.43 3.55 17.67
N ASP A 30 0.86 3.50 17.30
CA ASP A 30 1.53 4.60 16.57
C ASP A 30 1.42 4.49 15.03
N GLY A 31 0.73 3.46 14.53
CA GLY A 31 0.54 3.21 13.11
C GLY A 31 -0.68 3.91 12.50
N GLY A 32 -0.82 3.76 11.19
CA GLY A 32 -1.99 4.24 10.44
C GLY A 32 -2.82 3.09 9.87
N LYS A 33 -4.02 3.42 9.41
CA LYS A 33 -4.83 2.57 8.54
C LYS A 33 -5.45 3.40 7.42
N ALA A 34 -5.59 2.78 6.26
CA ALA A 34 -6.21 3.40 5.09
C ALA A 34 -7.33 2.53 4.55
N THR A 35 -8.49 3.14 4.29
CA THR A 35 -9.56 2.52 3.53
C THR A 35 -9.32 2.73 2.04
N VAL A 36 -9.18 1.63 1.30
CA VAL A 36 -8.84 1.65 -0.12
C VAL A 36 -10.00 1.13 -0.95
N PHE A 37 -10.38 1.87 -1.99
CA PHE A 37 -11.50 1.54 -2.88
C PHE A 37 -11.02 0.80 -4.13
N GLY A 38 -11.40 -0.47 -4.24
CA GLY A 38 -11.14 -1.34 -5.37
C GLY A 38 -12.21 -1.27 -6.47
N LYS A 39 -12.10 -2.20 -7.44
CA LYS A 39 -13.08 -2.35 -8.53
C LYS A 39 -14.43 -2.82 -7.97
N GLY A 40 -15.53 -2.23 -8.46
CA GLY A 40 -16.90 -2.61 -8.08
C GLY A 40 -17.28 -2.19 -6.66
N SER A 41 -16.80 -1.03 -6.19
CA SER A 41 -17.08 -0.46 -4.86
C SER A 41 -16.63 -1.33 -3.68
N LYS A 42 -15.83 -2.38 -3.92
CA LYS A 42 -15.23 -3.18 -2.85
C LYS A 42 -14.21 -2.33 -2.11
N THR A 43 -14.35 -2.22 -0.80
CA THR A 43 -13.37 -1.58 0.07
C THR A 43 -12.49 -2.63 0.73
N ARG A 44 -11.25 -2.24 1.03
CA ARG A 44 -10.37 -3.01 1.91
C ARG A 44 -9.61 -2.07 2.83
N MET A 45 -9.29 -2.55 4.02
CA MET A 45 -8.42 -1.84 4.94
C MET A 45 -6.98 -2.28 4.70
N VAL A 46 -6.06 -1.33 4.66
CA VAL A 46 -4.63 -1.62 4.72
C VAL A 46 -4.04 -0.97 5.97
N ILE A 47 -3.21 -1.73 6.68
CA ILE A 47 -2.46 -1.21 7.83
C ILE A 47 -1.20 -0.52 7.30
N ILE A 48 -0.84 0.60 7.91
CA ILE A 48 0.35 1.38 7.59
C ILE A 48 1.26 1.31 8.81
N PRO A 49 2.47 0.72 8.70
CA PRO A 49 3.40 0.64 9.82
C PRO A 49 3.83 2.04 10.27
N ASN A 50 4.21 2.18 11.55
CA ASN A 50 4.52 3.47 12.19
C ASN A 50 5.52 4.31 11.38
N TRP A 51 6.63 3.72 10.94
CA TRP A 51 7.66 4.43 10.17
C TRP A 51 7.11 5.02 8.86
N LEU A 52 6.22 4.31 8.17
CA LEU A 52 5.59 4.79 6.93
C LEU A 52 4.50 5.81 7.25
N TRP A 53 3.77 5.61 8.34
CA TRP A 53 2.76 6.53 8.81
C TRP A 53 3.37 7.90 9.14
N ALA A 54 4.51 7.95 9.83
CA ALA A 54 5.25 9.16 10.10
C ALA A 54 5.62 9.91 8.81
N GLN A 55 6.07 9.19 7.77
CA GLN A 55 6.36 9.80 6.46
C GLN A 55 5.09 10.33 5.77
N VAL A 56 3.97 9.62 5.85
CA VAL A 56 2.68 10.06 5.30
C VAL A 56 2.19 11.33 6.00
N LYS A 57 2.26 11.37 7.33
CA LYS A 57 1.87 12.54 8.12
C LYS A 57 2.76 13.74 7.84
N GLU A 58 4.05 13.53 7.67
CA GLU A 58 4.97 14.61 7.31
C GLU A 58 4.64 15.16 5.92
N PHE A 59 4.37 14.29 4.94
CA PHE A 59 3.97 14.70 3.60
C PHE A 59 2.62 15.47 3.58
N GLU A 60 1.66 15.08 4.42
CA GLU A 60 0.36 15.75 4.54
C GLU A 60 0.49 17.22 4.97
N LYS A 61 1.45 17.55 5.86
CA LYS A 61 1.68 18.93 6.33
C LYS A 61 1.98 19.89 5.18
N TYR A 62 2.72 19.43 4.17
CA TYR A 62 3.10 20.25 3.00
C TYR A 62 1.97 20.40 1.97
N HIS A 63 0.89 19.61 2.09
CA HIS A 63 -0.08 19.43 1.02
C HIS A 63 -1.55 19.47 1.48
N ARG A 64 -1.83 20.24 2.55
CA ARG A 64 -3.15 20.38 3.20
C ARG A 64 -4.30 20.78 2.27
N VAL A 65 -4.00 21.35 1.11
CA VAL A 65 -5.01 21.84 0.14
C VAL A 65 -5.51 20.73 -0.79
N ASN A 66 -4.83 19.58 -0.88
CA ASN A 66 -5.21 18.51 -1.79
C ASN A 66 -5.91 17.35 -1.08
N GLN A 67 -7.04 16.88 -1.63
CA GLN A 67 -7.78 15.74 -1.08
C GLN A 67 -7.07 14.38 -1.23
N TYR A 68 -6.03 14.25 -2.06
CA TYR A 68 -5.32 13.00 -2.36
C TYR A 68 -4.05 12.84 -1.53
N VAL A 69 -3.74 11.60 -1.16
CA VAL A 69 -2.48 11.23 -0.49
C VAL A 69 -1.31 11.27 -1.46
N PHE A 70 -1.55 10.84 -2.71
CA PHE A 70 -0.54 10.79 -3.76
C PHE A 70 -0.76 11.90 -4.78
N ILE A 71 0.13 12.90 -4.75
CA ILE A 71 0.04 14.07 -5.64
C ILE A 71 1.29 14.23 -6.49
N SER A 72 1.10 14.80 -7.68
CA SER A 72 2.18 15.22 -8.58
C SER A 72 2.85 16.51 -8.10
N ARG A 73 3.96 16.89 -8.75
CA ARG A 73 4.66 18.16 -8.51
C ARG A 73 3.78 19.40 -8.71
N HIS A 74 2.71 19.28 -9.49
CA HIS A 74 1.76 20.36 -9.76
C HIS A 74 0.56 20.34 -8.80
N HIS A 75 0.64 19.60 -7.68
CA HIS A 75 -0.44 19.46 -6.72
C HIS A 75 -1.74 18.91 -7.31
N ASN A 76 -1.65 18.13 -8.38
CA ASN A 76 -2.77 17.36 -8.94
C ASN A 76 -2.66 15.90 -8.52
N ARG A 77 -3.77 15.15 -8.59
CA ARG A 77 -3.78 13.70 -8.37
C ARG A 77 -2.67 13.03 -9.17
N MET A 78 -1.95 12.10 -8.54
CA MET A 78 -0.90 11.36 -9.22
C MET A 78 -1.49 10.49 -10.35
N GLU A 79 -0.92 10.62 -11.55
CA GLU A 79 -1.27 9.79 -12.68
C GLU A 79 -0.49 8.47 -12.72
N ARG A 80 -1.10 7.45 -13.34
CA ARG A 80 -0.46 6.15 -13.54
C ARG A 80 0.83 6.25 -14.35
N SER A 81 0.84 7.09 -15.38
CA SER A 81 1.99 7.36 -16.24
C SER A 81 3.20 7.87 -15.44
N VAL A 82 2.95 8.75 -14.47
CA VAL A 82 3.97 9.35 -13.61
C VAL A 82 4.56 8.30 -12.67
N VAL A 83 3.71 7.51 -12.00
CA VAL A 83 4.18 6.45 -11.10
C VAL A 83 4.93 5.36 -11.87
N HIS A 84 4.50 5.01 -13.08
CA HIS A 84 5.27 4.11 -13.95
C HIS A 84 6.67 4.65 -14.22
N ARG A 85 6.77 5.93 -14.61
CA ARG A 85 8.07 6.58 -14.82
C ARG A 85 8.92 6.62 -13.56
N MET A 86 8.31 6.84 -12.39
CA MET A 86 9.01 6.81 -11.10
C MET A 86 9.58 5.44 -10.79
N ILE A 87 8.81 4.37 -11.01
CA ILE A 87 9.27 2.99 -10.85
C ILE A 87 10.43 2.70 -11.81
N LYS A 88 10.32 3.04 -13.09
CA LYS A 88 11.41 2.82 -14.06
C LYS A 88 12.69 3.55 -13.67
N ARG A 89 12.58 4.79 -13.17
CA ARG A 89 13.72 5.56 -12.65
C ARG A 89 14.33 4.90 -11.40
N ALA A 90 13.50 4.38 -10.50
CA ALA A 90 13.97 3.65 -9.32
C ALA A 90 14.69 2.35 -9.70
N CYS A 91 14.12 1.56 -10.61
CA CYS A 91 14.76 0.33 -11.13
C CYS A 91 16.11 0.63 -11.75
N LYS A 92 16.20 1.65 -12.62
CA LYS A 92 17.47 2.07 -13.22
C LYS A 92 18.52 2.45 -12.16
N ARG A 93 18.12 3.20 -11.12
CA ARG A 93 19.02 3.60 -10.02
C ARG A 93 19.48 2.41 -9.17
N ALA A 94 18.61 1.42 -8.99
CA ALA A 94 18.88 0.23 -8.18
C ALA A 94 19.52 -0.92 -8.97
N GLY A 95 19.73 -0.78 -10.29
CA GLY A 95 20.23 -1.87 -11.14
C GLY A 95 19.25 -3.03 -11.32
N ILE A 96 17.95 -2.80 -11.11
CA ILE A 96 16.89 -3.82 -11.23
C ILE A 96 16.35 -3.84 -12.67
N ASP A 97 15.84 -4.99 -13.10
CA ASP A 97 15.21 -5.19 -14.41
C ASP A 97 14.24 -4.02 -14.75
N PRO A 98 14.48 -3.29 -15.85
CA PRO A 98 13.65 -2.16 -16.25
C PRO A 98 12.23 -2.57 -16.63
N ARG A 99 11.88 -3.85 -16.72
CA ARG A 99 10.51 -4.36 -16.90
C ARG A 99 9.69 -4.33 -15.61
N ALA A 100 10.33 -4.24 -14.44
CA ALA A 100 9.64 -4.14 -13.16
C ALA A 100 8.58 -3.03 -13.15
N SER A 101 7.46 -3.33 -12.50
CA SER A 101 6.24 -2.52 -12.51
C SER A 101 5.60 -2.52 -11.12
N ALA A 102 4.58 -1.69 -10.89
CA ALA A 102 3.88 -1.73 -9.60
C ALA A 102 3.23 -3.10 -9.31
N HIS A 103 2.87 -3.85 -10.36
CA HIS A 103 2.36 -5.21 -10.19
C HIS A 103 3.44 -6.16 -9.66
N TRP A 104 4.68 -6.03 -10.16
CA TRP A 104 5.82 -6.78 -9.63
C TRP A 104 6.12 -6.41 -8.18
N LEU A 105 6.12 -5.11 -7.85
CA LEU A 105 6.31 -4.67 -6.46
C LEU A 105 5.26 -5.28 -5.52
N ARG A 106 4.01 -5.38 -5.97
CA ARG A 106 2.94 -6.04 -5.21
C ARG A 106 3.14 -7.55 -5.09
N HIS A 107 3.67 -8.21 -6.12
CA HIS A 107 4.04 -9.62 -6.03
C HIS A 107 5.19 -9.84 -5.05
N SER A 108 6.23 -9.00 -5.09
CA SER A 108 7.32 -9.05 -4.12
C SER A 108 6.82 -8.81 -2.69
N HIS A 109 5.91 -7.84 -2.49
CA HIS A 109 5.24 -7.66 -1.19
C HIS A 109 4.56 -8.93 -0.71
N ALA A 110 3.80 -9.60 -1.59
CA ALA A 110 3.11 -10.83 -1.25
C ALA A 110 4.07 -11.96 -0.87
N SER A 111 5.11 -12.19 -1.68
CA SER A 111 6.13 -13.20 -1.42
C SER A 111 6.87 -12.93 -0.11
N HIS A 112 7.42 -11.73 0.07
CA HIS A 112 8.18 -11.38 1.27
C HIS A 112 7.32 -11.39 2.53
N SER A 113 6.04 -10.97 2.44
CA SER A 113 5.12 -11.09 3.57
C SER A 113 4.95 -12.54 3.99
N LEU A 114 4.73 -13.46 3.04
CA LEU A 114 4.58 -14.90 3.34
C LEU A 114 5.88 -15.50 3.90
N GLU A 115 7.04 -15.15 3.33
CA GLU A 115 8.35 -15.59 3.79
C GLU A 115 8.63 -15.12 5.22
N ALA A 116 8.21 -13.91 5.58
CA ALA A 116 8.27 -13.37 6.93
C ALA A 116 7.21 -13.94 7.90
N GLY A 117 6.43 -14.94 7.47
CA GLY A 117 5.45 -15.63 8.32
C GLY A 117 4.06 -14.98 8.35
N CYS A 118 3.75 -14.06 7.42
CA CYS A 118 2.41 -13.51 7.31
C CYS A 118 1.40 -14.61 6.98
N ASN A 119 0.30 -14.64 7.73
CA ASN A 119 -0.80 -15.54 7.46
C ASN A 119 -1.42 -15.25 6.06
N LEU A 120 -1.65 -16.31 5.26
CA LEU A 120 -2.17 -16.17 3.90
C LEU A 120 -3.53 -15.44 3.84
N ARG A 121 -4.43 -15.66 4.80
CA ARG A 121 -5.73 -14.98 4.85
C ARG A 121 -5.56 -13.49 5.16
N LEU A 122 -4.65 -13.14 6.06
CA LEU A 122 -4.31 -11.75 6.38
C LEU A 122 -3.72 -11.03 5.15
N LEU A 123 -2.85 -11.71 4.41
CA LEU A 123 -2.31 -11.20 3.15
C LEU A 123 -3.40 -11.00 2.09
N GLN A 124 -4.28 -11.99 1.89
CA GLN A 124 -5.39 -11.91 0.94
C GLN A 124 -6.35 -10.75 1.27
N GLN A 125 -6.66 -10.54 2.55
CA GLN A 125 -7.48 -9.40 3.02
C GLN A 125 -6.79 -8.06 2.73
N SER A 126 -5.51 -7.92 3.07
CA SER A 126 -4.72 -6.71 2.82
C SER A 126 -4.67 -6.36 1.32
N LEU A 127 -4.55 -7.39 0.49
CA LEU A 127 -4.47 -7.24 -0.96
C LEU A 127 -5.86 -7.11 -1.63
N GLY A 128 -6.94 -7.52 -0.98
CA GLY A 128 -8.30 -7.40 -1.50
C GLY A 128 -8.68 -8.48 -2.53
N HIS A 129 -8.10 -9.68 -2.43
CA HIS A 129 -8.50 -10.82 -3.25
C HIS A 129 -9.79 -11.42 -2.70
N ALA A 130 -10.90 -11.26 -3.44
CA ALA A 130 -12.25 -11.58 -2.98
C ALA A 130 -12.64 -13.07 -3.09
N SER A 131 -11.77 -13.96 -3.57
CA SER A 131 -12.06 -15.39 -3.67
C SER A 131 -11.34 -16.16 -2.58
N VAL A 132 -12.09 -16.65 -1.60
CA VAL A 132 -11.66 -17.74 -0.72
C VAL A 132 -12.74 -18.80 -0.76
N THR A 133 -12.76 -19.59 -1.82
CA THR A 133 -13.39 -20.92 -1.78
C THR A 133 -12.33 -21.91 -1.31
N THR A 134 -12.13 -21.99 0.00
CA THR A 134 -11.89 -23.26 0.72
C THR A 134 -11.82 -22.99 2.23
N THR A 135 -12.93 -23.35 2.87
CA THR A 135 -13.04 -23.89 4.23
C THR A 135 -12.44 -23.08 5.39
N GLU A 136 -13.37 -22.43 6.08
CA GLU A 136 -13.39 -21.73 7.37
C GLU A 136 -12.64 -22.39 8.55
N ARG A 137 -11.33 -22.72 8.43
CA ARG A 137 -10.61 -23.34 9.57
C ARG A 137 -9.45 -22.58 10.20
N TYR A 138 -9.06 -21.38 9.78
CA TYR A 138 -7.90 -20.75 10.46
C TYR A 138 -8.04 -19.25 10.74
N LEU A 139 -8.11 -18.99 12.06
CA LEU A 139 -7.75 -17.79 12.82
C LEU A 139 -8.72 -16.58 12.83
N HIS A 140 -9.02 -16.14 14.05
CA HIS A 140 -9.49 -14.78 14.37
C HIS A 140 -8.39 -13.78 14.01
N ILE A 141 -8.49 -13.20 12.82
CA ILE A 141 -7.59 -12.12 12.39
C ILE A 141 -8.04 -10.83 13.08
N SER A 142 -7.13 -10.22 13.84
CA SER A 142 -7.36 -8.91 14.46
C SER A 142 -7.62 -7.84 13.39
N PRO A 143 -8.61 -6.94 13.57
CA PRO A 143 -8.87 -5.82 12.67
C PRO A 143 -7.67 -4.88 12.47
N ASP A 144 -6.69 -4.90 13.38
CA ASP A 144 -5.49 -4.06 13.35
C ASP A 144 -4.23 -4.81 12.86
N ALA A 145 -4.41 -6.02 12.30
CA ALA A 145 -3.34 -6.77 11.66
C ALA A 145 -3.34 -6.57 10.13
N GLY A 146 -2.16 -6.51 9.51
CA GLY A 146 -2.01 -6.38 8.07
C GLY A 146 -0.68 -6.89 7.55
N SER A 147 -0.63 -7.33 6.29
CA SER A 147 0.59 -7.86 5.67
C SER A 147 1.78 -6.90 5.66
N SER A 148 1.52 -5.59 5.72
CA SER A 148 2.56 -4.56 5.81
C SER A 148 3.38 -4.58 7.10
N GLN A 149 2.89 -5.24 8.16
CA GLN A 149 3.63 -5.43 9.41
C GLN A 149 4.73 -6.48 9.30
N PHE A 150 4.76 -7.24 8.20
CA PHE A 150 5.74 -8.30 7.94
C PHE A 150 6.80 -7.85 6.93
N ILE A 151 6.89 -6.55 6.66
CA ILE A 151 7.82 -5.94 5.71
C ILE A 151 8.65 -4.91 6.48
N ASP A 152 9.87 -5.31 6.82
CA ASP A 152 10.82 -4.46 7.53
C ASP A 152 11.76 -3.73 6.56
N PHE A 153 12.16 -2.52 6.96
CA PHE A 153 13.14 -1.67 6.28
C PHE A 153 14.12 -1.07 7.28
#